data_AF-A0A821DEJ0-F1
#
_entry.id   AF-A0A821DEJ0-F1
#
_cell.length_a   1.000
_cell.length_b   1.000
_cell.length_c   1.000
_cell.angle_alpha   90.00
_cell.angle_beta   90.00
_cell.angle_gamma   90.00
#
_symmetry.space_group_name_H-M   'P 1'
#
loop_
_entity.id
_entity.type
_entity.pdbx_description
1 polymer ?
#
loop_
_entity_poly.entity_id
_entity_poly.type
_entity_poly.pdbx_seq_one_letter_code
_entity_poly.pdbx_strand_id
1 'polypeptide(L)'
;LSTLLDGFDENDVFNADETGLFYRATPNRSLVLSKEECKGGKKSKERLTVLLCSNLAGTEKLKPVVIGRSQRPRCFENITTSKLPVT
;
A
#
# COMPACT_ATOMS: atom_id res chain seq x y z
N LEU A 1 -15.00 -20.43 3.65
CA LEU A 1 -14.38 -19.91 2.41
C LEU A 1 -14.40 -20.96 1.31
N SER A 2 -13.93 -22.19 1.57
CA SER A 2 -13.97 -23.31 0.61
C SER A 2 -15.35 -23.53 -0.04
N THR A 3 -16.43 -23.51 0.74
CA THR A 3 -17.81 -23.66 0.22
C THR A 3 -18.28 -22.49 -0.64
N LEU A 4 -17.71 -21.28 -0.48
CA LEU A 4 -18.04 -20.10 -1.28
C LEU A 4 -17.37 -20.13 -2.65
N LEU A 5 -16.20 -20.78 -2.72
CA LEU A 5 -15.38 -20.88 -3.91
C LEU A 5 -15.64 -22.18 -4.70
N ASP A 6 -16.57 -23.02 -4.21
CA ASP A 6 -16.91 -24.29 -4.84
C ASP A 6 -17.48 -24.07 -6.24
N GLY A 7 -16.92 -24.75 -7.23
CA GLY A 7 -17.28 -24.60 -8.65
C GLY A 7 -16.60 -23.46 -9.40
N PHE A 8 -15.75 -22.65 -8.75
CA PHE A 8 -14.89 -21.68 -9.45
C PHE A 8 -13.50 -22.28 -9.73
N ASP A 9 -12.94 -21.97 -10.89
CA ASP A 9 -11.55 -22.33 -11.20
C ASP A 9 -10.59 -21.45 -10.38
N GLU A 10 -9.49 -22.02 -9.91
CA GLU A 10 -8.49 -21.29 -9.12
C GLU A 10 -7.87 -20.12 -9.89
N ASN A 11 -7.88 -20.16 -11.23
CA ASN A 11 -7.41 -19.05 -12.05
C ASN A 11 -8.39 -17.88 -12.07
N ASP A 12 -9.68 -18.10 -11.79
CA ASP A 12 -10.75 -17.10 -11.83
C ASP A 12 -11.07 -16.51 -10.45
N VAL A 13 -10.45 -17.01 -9.39
CA VAL A 13 -10.60 -16.47 -8.03
C VAL A 13 -9.46 -15.50 -7.74
N PHE A 14 -9.77 -14.20 -7.65
CA PHE A 14 -8.78 -13.16 -7.35
C PHE A 14 -8.92 -12.62 -5.94
N ASN A 15 -7.78 -12.32 -5.32
CA ASN A 15 -7.72 -11.50 -4.12
C ASN A 15 -6.96 -10.21 -4.41
N ALA A 16 -7.44 -9.10 -3.85
CA ALA A 16 -6.81 -7.80 -3.94
C ALA A 16 -6.69 -7.17 -2.55
N ASP A 17 -5.56 -6.55 -2.25
CA ASP A 17 -5.32 -5.89 -0.98
C ASP A 17 -4.43 -4.65 -1.14
N GLU A 18 -4.56 -3.69 -0.22
CA GLU A 18 -3.79 -2.48 -0.20
C GLU A 18 -2.56 -2.60 0.69
N THR A 19 -1.40 -2.18 0.19
CA THR A 19 -0.16 -2.12 0.98
C THR A 19 0.56 -0.79 0.85
N GLY A 20 1.34 -0.46 1.89
CA GLY A 20 2.16 0.74 1.95
C GLY A 20 3.58 0.51 1.45
N LEU A 21 3.98 1.20 0.38
CA LEU A 21 5.34 1.19 -0.16
C LEU A 21 6.11 2.44 0.30
N PHE A 22 7.13 2.23 1.15
CA PHE A 22 8.03 3.30 1.62
C PHE A 22 9.25 3.43 0.70
N TYR A 23 9.06 3.99 -0.49
CA TYR A 23 10.08 4.03 -1.55
C TYR A 23 11.34 4.84 -1.20
N ARG A 24 11.27 5.75 -0.20
CA ARG A 24 12.42 6.51 0.32
C ARG A 24 12.91 6.03 1.69
N ALA A 25 12.42 4.89 2.18
CA ALA A 25 12.90 4.36 3.45
C ALA A 25 14.37 3.95 3.32
N THR A 26 15.21 4.39 4.25
CA THR A 26 16.57 3.92 4.38
C THR A 26 16.59 2.50 4.95
N PRO A 27 17.55 1.65 4.56
CA PRO A 27 17.74 0.34 5.18
C PRO A 27 17.91 0.44 6.70
N ASN A 28 17.47 -0.61 7.40
CA ASN A 28 17.68 -0.72 8.86
C ASN A 28 19.14 -1.03 9.22
N ARG A 29 19.95 -1.49 8.26
CA ARG A 29 21.35 -1.89 8.43
C ARG A 29 22.22 -1.22 7.39
N SER A 30 23.44 -0.84 7.78
CA SER A 30 24.40 -0.19 6.88
C SER A 30 25.08 -1.24 6.00
N LEU A 31 25.21 -0.99 4.70
CA LEU A 31 25.95 -1.86 3.79
C LEU A 31 27.46 -1.89 4.10
N VAL A 32 27.99 -0.85 4.77
CA VAL A 32 29.40 -0.72 5.14
C VAL A 32 29.73 -1.51 6.42
N LEU A 33 28.74 -1.68 7.30
CA LEU A 33 28.87 -2.37 8.57
C LEU A 33 27.77 -3.43 8.64
N SER A 34 27.97 -4.53 7.91
CA SER A 34 27.01 -5.63 7.76
C SER A 34 26.53 -6.26 9.08
N LYS A 35 27.11 -5.87 10.22
CA LYS A 35 26.79 -6.33 11.58
C LYS A 35 26.29 -5.24 12.54
N GLU A 36 26.22 -3.97 12.13
CA GLU A 36 25.73 -2.88 12.98
C GLU A 36 24.39 -2.32 12.49
N GLU A 37 23.46 -2.10 13.41
CA GLU A 37 22.22 -1.40 13.12
C GLU A 37 22.49 0.07 12.80
N CYS A 38 21.82 0.62 11.79
CA CYS A 38 21.88 2.05 11.50
C CYS A 38 21.25 2.84 12.66
N LYS A 39 22.07 3.47 13.50
CA LYS A 39 21.63 4.34 14.61
C LYS A 39 21.62 5.80 14.16
N GLY A 40 20.54 6.53 14.49
CA GLY A 40 20.49 8.00 14.36
C GLY A 40 19.87 8.60 13.08
N GLY A 41 19.26 7.80 12.20
CA GLY A 41 18.60 8.30 10.97
C GLY A 41 17.08 8.45 11.09
N LYS A 42 16.52 9.59 10.66
CA LYS A 42 15.06 9.74 10.50
C LYS A 42 14.62 8.98 9.25
N LYS A 43 13.93 7.85 9.43
CA LYS A 43 13.32 7.13 8.31
C LYS A 43 12.31 8.04 7.61
N SER A 44 12.41 8.13 6.28
CA SER A 44 11.38 8.77 5.50
C SER A 44 10.06 8.03 5.73
N LYS A 45 9.02 8.79 6.06
CA LYS A 45 7.64 8.29 6.18
C LYS A 45 6.85 8.48 4.88
N GLU A 46 7.53 8.88 3.81
CA GLU A 46 6.90 8.95 2.49
C GLU A 46 6.44 7.57 2.06
N ARG A 47 5.13 7.43 1.88
CA ARG A 47 4.44 6.17 1.64
C ARG A 47 3.52 6.34 0.45
N LEU A 48 3.70 5.49 -0.56
CA LEU A 48 2.71 5.26 -1.61
C LEU A 48 1.79 4.14 -1.14
N THR A 49 0.49 4.26 -1.37
CA THR A 49 -0.42 3.12 -1.22
C THR A 49 -0.55 2.45 -2.57
N VAL A 50 -0.38 1.14 -2.61
CA VAL A 50 -0.46 0.34 -3.84
C VAL A 50 -1.50 -0.75 -3.65
N LEU A 51 -2.40 -0.91 -4.62
CA LEU A 51 -3.30 -2.05 -4.73
C LEU A 51 -2.57 -3.17 -5.49
N LEU A 52 -2.49 -4.34 -4.88
CA LEU A 52 -1.96 -5.54 -5.51
C LEU A 52 -3.09 -6.55 -5.66
N CYS A 53 -3.10 -7.28 -6.78
CA CYS A 53 -4.11 -8.30 -7.05
C CYS A 53 -3.48 -9.51 -7.75
N SER A 54 -3.86 -10.70 -7.31
CA SER A 54 -3.39 -11.97 -7.85
C SER A 54 -4.52 -13.00 -7.82
N ASN A 55 -4.51 -13.93 -8.76
CA ASN A 55 -5.40 -15.09 -8.68
C ASN A 55 -4.94 -16.09 -7.61
N LEU A 56 -5.84 -16.98 -7.22
CA LEU A 56 -5.63 -17.99 -6.19
C LEU A 56 -4.52 -18.98 -6.59
N ALA A 57 -4.45 -19.33 -7.88
CA ALA A 57 -3.37 -20.16 -8.43
C ALA A 57 -1.98 -19.47 -8.41
N GLY A 58 -1.92 -18.15 -8.24
CA GLY A 58 -0.69 -17.35 -8.23
C GLY A 58 -0.02 -17.21 -9.60
N THR A 59 -0.66 -17.67 -10.67
CA THR A 59 -0.19 -17.65 -12.06
C THR A 59 -0.39 -16.27 -12.70
N GLU A 60 -1.42 -15.55 -12.30
CA GLU A 60 -1.75 -14.23 -12.81
C GLU A 60 -1.63 -13.17 -11.71
N LYS A 61 -0.81 -12.15 -11.97
CA LYS A 61 -0.66 -10.97 -11.13
C LYS A 61 -1.05 -9.76 -11.95
N LEU A 62 -2.09 -9.06 -11.52
CA LEU A 62 -2.53 -7.86 -12.21
C LEU A 62 -1.50 -6.74 -12.02
N LYS A 63 -1.46 -5.81 -12.97
CA LYS A 63 -0.58 -4.66 -12.92
C LYS A 63 -0.88 -3.84 -11.65
N PRO A 64 0.13 -3.56 -10.79
CA PRO A 64 -0.07 -2.76 -9.58
C PRO A 64 -0.60 -1.36 -9.89
N VAL A 65 -1.52 -0.87 -9.04
CA VAL A 65 -2.09 0.48 -9.16
C VAL A 65 -1.70 1.32 -7.96
N VAL A 66 -1.22 2.54 -8.21
CA VAL A 66 -0.92 3.52 -7.15
C VAL A 66 -2.19 4.25 -6.76
N ILE A 67 -2.56 4.19 -5.49
CA ILE A 67 -3.71 4.90 -4.93
C ILE A 67 -3.26 6.31 -4.51
N GLY A 68 -3.85 7.31 -5.15
CA GLY A 68 -3.62 8.72 -4.83
C GLY A 68 -4.30 9.16 -3.53
N ARG A 69 -4.12 10.44 -3.18
CA ARG A 69 -4.86 11.04 -2.06
C ARG A 69 -6.31 11.26 -2.48
N SER A 70 -7.24 11.06 -1.56
CA SER A 70 -8.64 11.40 -1.79
C SER A 70 -8.76 12.89 -2.11
N GLN A 71 -9.52 13.21 -3.17
CA GLN A 71 -9.82 14.60 -3.56
C GLN A 71 -10.59 15.32 -2.45
N ARG A 72 -11.45 14.60 -1.72
CA ARG A 72 -12.21 15.11 -0.58
C ARG A 72 -12.16 14.10 0.58
N PRO A 73 -11.19 14.24 1.50
CA PRO A 73 -11.09 13.37 2.66
C PRO A 73 -12.37 13.39 3.49
N ARG A 74 -12.80 12.22 3.99
CA ARG A 74 -14.02 12.08 4.81
C ARG A 74 -13.99 12.92 6.09
N CYS A 75 -12.81 13.21 6.65
CA CYS A 75 -12.69 14.12 7.79
C CYS A 75 -13.12 15.57 7.49
N PHE A 76 -13.29 15.94 6.21
CA PHE A 76 -13.84 17.23 5.78
C PHE A 76 -15.25 17.09 5.17
N GLU A 77 -15.94 16.00 5.49
CA GLU A 77 -17.37 15.86 5.18
C GLU A 77 -18.15 17.00 5.86
N ASN A 78 -19.05 17.63 5.12
CA ASN A 78 -19.83 18.81 5.56
C ASN A 78 -19.02 20.08 5.91
N ILE A 79 -17.70 20.07 5.76
CA ILE A 79 -16.86 21.26 5.91
C ILE A 79 -16.67 21.93 4.54
N THR A 80 -16.79 23.25 4.49
CA THR A 80 -16.34 24.03 3.33
C THR A 80 -14.84 24.19 3.42
N THR A 81 -14.07 23.42 2.65
CA THR A 81 -12.59 23.44 2.69
C THR A 81 -12.00 24.83 2.42
N SER A 82 -12.68 25.69 1.65
CA SER A 82 -12.27 27.07 1.41
C SER A 82 -12.36 28.00 2.63
N LYS A 83 -13.06 27.57 3.69
CA LYS A 83 -13.18 28.32 4.96
C LYS A 83 -12.15 27.88 6.00
N LEU A 84 -11.31 26.88 5.69
CA LEU A 84 -10.25 26.46 6.59
C LEU A 84 -9.13 27.51 6.59
N PRO A 85 -8.50 27.80 7.74
CA PRO A 85 -7.45 28.82 7.86
C PRO A 85 -6.14 28.45 7.13
N VAL A 86 -6.03 27.23 6.63
CA VAL A 86 -4.91 26.74 5.83
C VAL A 86 -5.51 26.01 4.63
N THR A 87 -5.27 26.56 3.44
CA THR A 87 -5.57 25.95 2.14
C THR A 87 -4.41 25.11 1.63
#